data_AF-A0A1N7HLA4-F1
#
_entry.id   AF-A0A1N7HLA4-F1
#
_cell.length_a   1.000
_cell.length_b   1.000
_cell.length_c   1.000
_cell.angle_alpha   90.00
_cell.angle_beta   90.00
_cell.angle_gamma   90.00
#
_symmetry.space_group_name_H-M   'P 1'
#
loop_
_entity.id
_entity.type
_entity.pdbx_description
1 polymer ?
#
loop_
_entity_poly.entity_id
_entity_poly.type
_entity_poly.pdbx_seq_one_letter_code
_entity_poly.pdbx_strand_id
1 'polypeptide(L)' 'MVARQALKLGPRHAGKLVTVVIEDTHFRILHGEEEIAIKPRKDLTPVTRLYVRGKDTQPS' A
#
# COMPACT_ATOMS: atom_id res chain seq x y z
N MET A 1 3.59 1.11 4.98
CA MET A 1 3.76 2.48 4.43
C MET A 1 4.15 2.33 2.97
N VAL A 2 3.65 3.17 2.07
CA VAL A 2 4.01 3.15 0.64
C VAL A 2 4.36 4.58 0.24
N ALA A 3 5.49 4.79 -0.42
CA ALA A 3 5.98 6.13 -0.83
C ALA A 3 5.88 7.18 0.29
N ARG A 4 6.36 6.84 1.51
CA ARG A 4 6.27 7.70 2.71
C ARG A 4 4.85 8.03 3.19
N GLN A 5 3.83 7.43 2.61
CA GLN A 5 2.43 7.58 2.99
C GLN A 5 1.92 6.35 3.76
N ALA A 6 1.38 6.59 4.94
CA ALA A 6 0.70 5.56 5.72
C ALA A 6 -0.66 5.25 5.08
N LEU A 7 -0.89 3.97 4.75
CA LEU A 7 -2.17 3.47 4.25
C LEU A 7 -2.86 2.70 5.39
N LYS A 8 -3.84 3.35 6.05
CA LYS A 8 -4.63 2.71 7.12
C LYS A 8 -5.74 1.85 6.51
N LEU A 9 -5.65 0.53 6.66
CA LEU A 9 -6.62 -0.43 6.11
C LEU A 9 -7.65 -0.92 7.13
N GLY A 10 -7.46 -0.60 8.42
CA GLY A 10 -8.35 -1.02 9.49
C GLY A 10 -8.12 -2.46 9.96
N PRO A 11 -8.68 -2.84 11.12
CA PRO A 11 -8.40 -4.12 11.78
C PRO A 11 -8.93 -5.33 11.00
N ARG A 12 -9.97 -5.18 10.18
CA ARG A 12 -10.57 -6.26 9.36
C ARG A 12 -9.59 -6.92 8.38
N HIS A 13 -8.52 -6.20 8.01
CA HIS A 13 -7.50 -6.65 7.06
C HIS A 13 -6.15 -6.93 7.73
N ALA A 14 -6.08 -6.88 9.07
CA ALA A 14 -4.87 -7.24 9.80
C ALA A 14 -4.49 -8.71 9.57
N GLY A 15 -3.20 -8.97 9.35
CA GLY A 15 -2.66 -10.32 9.09
C GLY A 15 -3.00 -10.89 7.70
N LYS A 16 -3.70 -10.14 6.85
CA LYS A 16 -4.03 -10.57 5.48
C LYS A 16 -3.07 -9.98 4.48
N LEU A 17 -2.81 -10.73 3.41
CA LEU A 17 -2.08 -10.20 2.25
C LEU A 17 -2.98 -9.22 1.50
N VAL A 18 -2.44 -8.04 1.22
CA VAL A 18 -3.10 -7.01 0.42
C VAL A 18 -2.17 -6.58 -0.70
N THR A 19 -2.75 -6.27 -1.85
CA THR A 19 -2.03 -5.75 -3.01
C THR A 19 -2.24 -4.25 -3.06
N VAL A 20 -1.15 -3.48 -3.19
CA VAL A 20 -1.22 -2.04 -3.42
C VAL A 20 -0.77 -1.75 -4.84
N VAL A 21 -1.70 -1.28 -5.68
CA VAL A 21 -1.40 -0.77 -7.01
C VAL A 21 -1.07 0.72 -6.88
N ILE A 22 0.08 1.12 -7.41
CA ILE A 22 0.53 2.52 -7.41
C ILE A 22 0.15 3.11 -8.77
N GLU A 23 -0.94 3.87 -8.78
CA GLU A 23 -1.36 4.65 -9.95
C GLU A 23 -0.70 6.03 -9.90
N ASP A 24 -0.83 6.81 -10.98
CA ASP A 24 -0.24 8.15 -11.10
C ASP A 24 -0.69 9.07 -9.96
N THR A 25 -1.98 9.04 -9.62
CA THR A 25 -2.60 9.99 -8.69
C THR A 25 -3.07 9.38 -7.38
N HIS A 26 -3.14 8.04 -7.30
CA HIS A 26 -3.71 7.35 -6.15
C HIS A 26 -3.11 5.96 -5.96
N PHE A 27 -3.34 5.40 -4.78
CA PHE A 27 -3.12 4.00 -4.48
C PHE A 27 -4.46 3.29 -4.53
N ARG A 28 -4.52 2.16 -5.23
CA ARG A 28 -5.62 1.20 -5.12
C ARG A 28 -5.17 0.07 -4.21
N ILE A 29 -5.99 -0.28 -3.23
CA ILE A 29 -5.69 -1.35 -2.30
C ILE A 29 -6.71 -2.47 -2.53
N LEU A 30 -6.18 -3.65 -2.83
CA LEU A 30 -6.94 -4.86 -3.12
C LEU A 30 -6.72 -5.90 -2.01
N HIS A 31 -7.76 -6.65 -1.70
CA HIS A 31 -7.69 -7.86 -0.90
C HIS A 31 -8.22 -9.03 -1.75
N GLY A 32 -7.31 -9.81 -2.33
CA GLY A 32 -7.65 -10.69 -3.44
C GLY A 32 -8.04 -9.87 -4.66
N GLU A 33 -9.22 -10.13 -5.22
CA GLU A 33 -9.78 -9.40 -6.36
C GLU A 33 -10.65 -8.21 -5.95
N GLU A 34 -10.98 -8.07 -4.66
CA GLU A 34 -11.83 -7.01 -4.14
C GLU A 34 -11.03 -5.73 -3.90
N GLU A 35 -11.47 -4.61 -4.48
CA GLU A 35 -10.95 -3.30 -4.13
C GLU A 35 -11.54 -2.80 -2.82
N ILE A 36 -10.69 -2.68 -1.80
CA ILE A 36 -11.12 -2.31 -0.45
C ILE A 36 -10.91 -0.83 -0.15
N ALA A 37 -10.04 -0.14 -0.91
CA ALA A 37 -9.83 1.29 -0.75
C ALA A 37 -9.11 1.92 -1.94
N ILE A 38 -9.47 3.18 -2.20
CA ILE A 38 -8.67 4.13 -3.00
C ILE A 38 -8.14 5.23 -2.06
N LYS A 39 -6.86 5.58 -2.19
CA LYS A 39 -6.24 6.67 -1.42
C LYS A 39 -5.44 7.59 -2.34
N PRO A 40 -5.71 8.91 -2.37
CA PRO A 40 -4.92 9.82 -3.17
C PRO A 40 -3.46 9.82 -2.72
N ARG A 41 -2.55 9.97 -3.67
CA ARG A 41 -1.14 10.15 -3.40
C ARG A 41 -0.92 11.56 -2.87
N LYS A 42 -0.25 11.66 -1.72
CA LYS A 42 0.19 12.95 -1.17
C LYS A 42 1.39 13.53 -1.92
N ASP A 43 2.08 12.69 -2.68
CA ASP A 43 3.29 13.03 -3.45
C ASP A 43 3.21 12.32 -4.80
N LEU A 44 3.23 13.11 -5.88
CA LEU A 44 3.12 12.63 -7.27
C LEU A 44 4.48 12.40 -7.92
N THR A 45 5.59 12.64 -7.21
CA THR A 45 6.92 12.32 -7.73
C THR A 45 7.04 10.82 -8.04
N PRO A 46 7.80 10.41 -9.08
CA PRO A 46 7.93 9.01 -9.43
C PRO A 46 8.41 8.14 -8.26
N VAL A 47 7.77 6.98 -8.06
CA VAL A 47 8.18 6.01 -7.04
C VAL A 47 9.32 5.17 -7.62
N THR A 48 10.57 5.49 -7.25
CA THR A 48 11.77 4.85 -7.82
C THR A 48 12.33 3.71 -6.98
N ARG A 49 11.84 3.53 -5.74
CA ARG A 49 12.28 2.43 -4.85
C ARG A 49 11.12 1.94 -3.99
N LEU A 50 11.00 0.62 -3.89
CA LEU A 50 10.10 -0.04 -2.97
C LEU A 50 10.91 -0.62 -1.81
N TYR A 51 10.50 -0.32 -0.58
CA TYR A 51 11.02 -0.97 0.60
C TYR A 51 9.87 -1.19 1.58
N VAL A 52 9.82 -2.37 2.18
CA VAL A 52 8.80 -2.72 3.17
C VAL A 52 9.47 -2.79 4.53
N ARG A 53 8.84 -2.20 5.55
CA ARG A 53 9.18 -2.44 6.95
C ARG A 53 7.94 -2.96 7.65
N GLY A 54 8.10 -4.05 8.38
CA GLY A 54 7.05 -4.68 9.17
C GLY A 54 7.65 -5.73 10.09
N LYS A 55 6.88 -6.11 11.11
CA LYS A 55 7.19 -7.29 11.90
C LYS A 55 7.16 -8.50 10.96
N ASP A 56 8.20 -9.33 11.00
CA ASP A 56 8.36 -10.55 10.16
C ASP A 56 8.50 -10.30 8.64
N THR A 57 8.87 -9.08 8.23
CA THR A 57 9.17 -8.79 6.82
C THR A 57 10.63 -9.15 6.51
N GLN A 58 10.86 -10.07 5.57
CA GLN A 58 12.22 -10.26 5.01
C GLN A 58 12.56 -9.06 4.10
N PRO A 59 13.71 -8.40 4.31
CA PRO A 59 14.14 -7.35 3.39
C PRO A 59 14.43 -7.97 2.02
N SER A 60 13.82 -7.37 0.99
CA SER A 60 14.12 -7.63 -0.43
C SER A 60 15.39 -6.92 -0.86
#